data_AF-A0A1H4IS83-F1
#
_entry.id   AF-A0A1H4IS83-F1
#
_cell.length_a   1.000
_cell.length_b   1.000
_cell.length_c   1.000
_cell.angle_alpha   90.00
_cell.angle_beta   90.00
_cell.angle_gamma   90.00
#
_symmetry.space_group_name_H-M   'P 1'
#
loop_
_entity.id
_entity.type
_entity.pdbx_description
1 polymer ?
#
loop_
_entity_poly.entity_id
_entity_poly.type
_entity_poly.pdbx_seq_one_letter_code
_entity_poly.pdbx_strand_id
1 'polypeptide(L)'
;MFEDRVETFTKHLLEADSFSETTQELALEQLSVFEATDDYLARIGDPHSFSGGLSTLGDKVLDGLRDALAQGSDEGVLSWVKQVSRDITQHFNLLATTGPEDDEASFIATRSRALSQQASTLQDQATLRAATIELNAELQDSAAKAKDAAGIIGAASLATHFGRYADDEERAANMFRVSALVGFAAALSFALIFGNGANSVLTFENEWTALAFKAAGAIGIGGIAAYLARQSGQHRRMANWARSMEVQLQSFPAFIEPLAYEQQAEMYALLARRVLTAPPERSGNTSDDSVGATQLLDVVTALVKRSNTPGT
;
A
#
# COMPACT_ATOMS: atom_id res chain seq x y z
N MET A 1 -8.36 13.33 63.28
CA MET A 1 -9.84 13.54 63.22
C MET A 1 -10.50 12.69 62.14
N PHE A 2 -9.76 12.25 61.12
CA PHE A 2 -10.31 11.61 59.91
C PHE A 2 -9.99 10.12 59.75
N GLU A 3 -9.40 9.50 60.78
CA GLU A 3 -8.81 8.15 60.76
C GLU A 3 -9.76 7.07 60.20
N ASP A 4 -10.98 6.94 60.74
CA ASP A 4 -11.98 5.96 60.25
C ASP A 4 -12.31 6.12 58.75
N ARG A 5 -12.38 7.35 58.24
CA ARG A 5 -12.67 7.62 56.83
C ARG A 5 -11.48 7.24 55.96
N VAL A 6 -10.27 7.58 56.38
CA VAL A 6 -9.05 7.24 55.64
C VAL A 6 -8.86 5.73 55.58
N GLU A 7 -9.06 5.00 56.68
CA GLU A 7 -8.99 3.53 56.70
C GLU A 7 -10.00 2.91 55.73
N THR A 8 -11.24 3.44 55.71
CA THR A 8 -12.29 2.99 54.79
C THR A 8 -11.88 3.17 53.33
N PHE A 9 -11.33 4.34 52.97
CA PHE A 9 -10.88 4.59 51.60
C PHE A 9 -9.64 3.78 51.22
N THR A 10 -8.70 3.62 52.14
CA THR A 10 -7.50 2.77 51.95
C THR A 10 -7.91 1.34 51.62
N LYS A 11 -8.83 0.77 52.40
CA LYS A 11 -9.36 -0.56 52.11
C LYS A 11 -10.04 -0.62 50.74
N HIS A 12 -10.85 0.38 50.41
CA HIS A 12 -11.54 0.42 49.12
C HIS A 12 -10.56 0.51 47.93
N LEU A 13 -9.48 1.31 48.05
CA LEU A 13 -8.43 1.42 47.05
C LEU A 13 -7.69 0.10 46.84
N LEU A 14 -7.39 -0.63 47.92
CA LEU A 14 -6.70 -1.92 47.87
C LEU A 14 -7.57 -3.06 47.30
N GLU A 15 -8.88 -3.00 47.50
CA GLU A 15 -9.83 -4.01 47.00
C GLU A 15 -10.31 -3.72 45.57
N ALA A 16 -10.03 -2.53 45.02
CA ALA A 16 -10.54 -2.10 43.72
C ALA A 16 -9.62 -2.49 42.56
N ASP A 17 -9.99 -3.55 41.81
CA ASP A 17 -9.29 -4.00 40.60
C ASP A 17 -9.37 -3.02 39.41
N SER A 18 -10.17 -1.94 39.51
CA SER A 18 -10.40 -0.98 38.43
C SER A 18 -9.28 0.03 38.23
N PHE A 19 -8.32 0.09 39.17
CA PHE A 19 -7.24 1.07 39.14
C PHE A 19 -5.90 0.40 38.87
N SER A 20 -4.99 1.11 38.20
CA SER A 20 -3.62 0.61 38.06
C SER A 20 -2.91 0.59 39.41
N GLU A 21 -2.02 -0.39 39.61
CA GLU A 21 -1.20 -0.55 40.82
C GLU A 21 -0.47 0.76 41.17
N THR A 22 0.12 1.43 40.17
CA THR A 22 0.80 2.72 40.37
C THR A 22 -0.15 3.85 40.81
N THR A 23 -1.40 3.86 40.34
CA THR A 23 -2.40 4.85 40.76
C THR A 23 -2.88 4.59 42.18
N GLN A 24 -3.08 3.31 42.53
CA GLN A 24 -3.39 2.91 43.90
C GLN A 24 -2.26 3.31 44.86
N GLU A 25 -1.00 3.01 44.52
CA GLU A 25 0.18 3.40 45.31
C GLU A 25 0.24 4.91 45.54
N LEU A 26 0.05 5.71 44.48
CA LEU A 26 0.04 7.18 44.60
C LEU A 26 -1.11 7.70 45.46
N ALA A 27 -2.29 7.10 45.36
CA ALA A 27 -3.45 7.49 46.15
C ALA A 27 -3.26 7.16 47.64
N LEU A 28 -2.73 5.97 47.95
CA LEU A 28 -2.39 5.54 49.30
C LEU A 28 -1.29 6.42 49.91
N GLU A 29 -0.27 6.73 49.12
CA GLU A 29 0.82 7.63 49.52
C GLU A 29 0.29 9.05 49.78
N GLN A 30 -0.67 9.53 49.00
CA GLN A 30 -1.34 10.82 49.24
C GLN A 30 -2.20 10.81 50.50
N LEU A 31 -2.88 9.70 50.82
CA LEU A 31 -3.62 9.54 52.08
C LEU A 31 -2.66 9.56 53.29
N SER A 32 -1.51 8.90 53.19
CA SER A 32 -0.45 8.96 54.22
C SER A 32 0.06 10.39 54.45
N VAL A 33 0.24 11.18 53.39
CA VAL A 33 0.63 12.60 53.50
C VAL A 33 -0.47 13.43 54.16
N PHE A 34 -1.74 13.12 53.87
CA PHE A 34 -2.88 13.79 54.48
C PHE A 34 -2.98 13.47 55.98
N GLU A 35 -2.80 12.22 56.40
CA GLU A 35 -2.73 11.84 57.82
C GLU A 35 -1.60 12.57 58.55
N ALA A 36 -0.40 12.60 57.97
CA ALA A 36 0.73 13.36 58.54
C ALA A 36 0.42 14.87 58.65
N THR A 37 -0.37 15.41 57.72
CA THR A 37 -0.84 16.80 57.76
C THR A 37 -1.83 17.02 58.91
N ASP A 38 -2.81 16.13 59.09
CA ASP A 38 -3.79 16.17 60.18
C ASP A 38 -3.08 16.12 61.55
N ASP A 39 -2.15 15.17 61.72
CA ASP A 39 -1.37 14.99 62.94
C ASP A 39 -0.47 16.18 63.26
N TYR A 40 0.17 16.76 62.25
CA TYR A 40 1.00 17.95 62.41
C TYR A 40 0.17 19.14 62.90
N LEU A 41 -0.96 19.40 62.23
CA LEU A 41 -1.81 20.54 62.54
C LEU A 41 -2.51 20.39 63.89
N ALA A 42 -2.90 19.18 64.29
CA ALA A 42 -3.44 18.88 65.60
C ALA A 42 -2.43 19.20 66.73
N ARG A 43 -1.12 18.99 66.50
CA ARG A 43 -0.05 19.25 67.47
C ARG A 43 0.22 20.73 67.69
N ILE A 44 0.26 21.53 66.62
CA ILE A 44 0.54 22.97 66.72
C ILE A 44 -0.67 23.79 67.19
N GLY A 45 -1.85 23.15 67.27
CA GLY A 45 -3.12 23.79 67.59
C GLY A 45 -3.67 24.52 66.37
N ASP A 46 -4.90 24.21 65.97
CA ASP A 46 -5.54 24.78 64.77
C ASP A 46 -5.48 26.32 64.84
N PRO A 47 -4.70 26.99 63.98
CA PRO A 47 -4.66 28.44 64.00
C PRO A 47 -6.02 28.93 63.50
N HIS A 48 -6.92 29.27 64.44
CA HIS A 48 -8.24 29.85 64.18
C HIS A 48 -8.22 31.08 63.26
N SER A 49 -7.05 31.63 62.94
CA SER A 49 -6.81 32.71 61.99
C SER A 49 -6.74 32.27 60.51
N PHE A 50 -6.62 30.98 60.20
CA PHE A 50 -6.65 30.52 58.81
C PHE A 50 -8.08 30.38 58.31
N SER A 51 -8.46 31.21 57.33
CA SER A 51 -9.78 31.18 56.71
C SER A 51 -10.01 29.83 55.99
N GLY A 52 -10.55 28.85 56.71
CA GLY A 52 -10.79 27.50 56.24
C GLY A 52 -10.84 26.48 57.38
N GLY A 53 -9.91 26.51 58.34
CA GLY A 53 -9.79 25.49 59.39
C GLY A 53 -9.49 24.07 58.86
N LEU A 54 -8.95 23.20 59.71
CA LEU A 54 -8.60 21.81 59.36
C LEU A 54 -9.78 21.03 58.79
N SER A 55 -10.96 21.24 59.37
CA SER A 55 -12.16 20.48 59.03
C SER A 55 -12.55 20.64 57.57
N THR A 56 -12.42 21.86 57.02
CA THR A 56 -12.78 22.09 55.61
C THR A 56 -11.76 21.52 54.63
N LEU A 57 -10.47 21.46 55.00
CA LEU A 57 -9.46 20.82 54.17
C LEU A 57 -9.70 19.31 54.15
N GLY A 58 -9.88 18.69 55.32
CA GLY A 58 -10.12 17.25 55.41
C GLY A 58 -11.40 16.80 54.72
N ASP A 59 -12.50 17.53 54.89
CA ASP A 59 -13.75 17.21 54.19
C ASP A 59 -13.60 17.33 52.67
N LYS A 60 -12.93 18.39 52.17
CA LYS A 60 -12.66 18.54 50.73
C LYS A 60 -11.79 17.41 50.17
N VAL A 61 -10.74 17.01 50.90
CA VAL A 61 -9.84 15.93 50.48
C VAL A 61 -10.61 14.63 50.36
N LEU A 62 -11.38 14.26 51.38
CA LEU A 62 -12.07 12.97 51.45
C LEU A 62 -13.30 12.90 50.55
N ASP A 63 -14.05 14.00 50.41
CA ASP A 63 -15.15 14.08 49.46
C ASP A 63 -14.64 14.06 48.02
N GLY A 64 -13.53 14.76 47.74
CA GLY A 64 -12.86 14.68 46.45
C GLY A 64 -12.39 13.26 46.11
N LEU A 65 -11.89 12.52 47.11
CA LEU A 65 -11.48 11.13 46.91
C LEU A 65 -12.68 10.24 46.61
N ARG A 66 -13.76 10.39 47.38
CA ARG A 66 -15.01 9.66 47.12
C ARG A 66 -15.50 9.91 45.70
N ASP A 67 -15.50 11.15 45.25
CA ASP A 67 -15.97 11.52 43.93
C ASP A 67 -15.04 10.99 42.82
N ALA A 68 -13.72 10.96 43.06
CA ALA A 68 -12.75 10.35 42.15
C ALA A 68 -12.91 8.82 42.06
N LEU A 69 -13.13 8.16 43.20
CA LEU A 69 -13.40 6.71 43.25
C LEU A 69 -14.71 6.35 42.55
N ALA A 70 -15.75 7.18 42.72
CA ALA A 70 -17.04 6.99 42.06
C ALA A 70 -16.95 7.08 40.52
N GLN A 71 -15.98 7.82 39.98
CA GLN A 71 -15.72 7.86 38.53
C GLN A 71 -15.06 6.56 38.03
N GLY A 72 -14.45 5.77 38.90
CA GLY A 72 -13.86 4.47 38.57
C GLY A 72 -12.74 4.53 37.52
N SER A 73 -12.03 5.66 37.42
CA SER A 73 -10.95 5.85 36.45
C SER A 73 -9.66 6.33 37.13
N ASP A 74 -8.52 5.86 36.62
CA ASP A 74 -7.20 6.33 37.06
C ASP A 74 -7.06 7.85 36.91
N GLU A 75 -7.65 8.44 35.86
CA GLU A 75 -7.60 9.89 35.63
C GLU A 75 -8.28 10.69 36.74
N GLY A 76 -9.44 10.22 37.22
CA GLY A 76 -10.15 10.84 38.34
C GLY A 76 -9.29 10.83 39.62
N VAL A 77 -8.67 9.69 39.93
CA VAL A 77 -7.83 9.52 41.12
C VAL A 77 -6.54 10.33 41.01
N LEU A 78 -5.85 10.33 39.87
CA LEU A 78 -4.65 11.13 39.65
C LEU A 78 -4.94 12.64 39.69
N SER A 79 -6.09 13.08 39.17
CA SER A 79 -6.54 14.46 39.27
C SER A 79 -6.79 14.87 40.72
N TRP A 80 -7.41 13.98 41.51
CA TRP A 80 -7.57 14.16 42.94
C TRP A 80 -6.22 14.29 43.67
N VAL A 81 -5.27 13.38 43.44
CA VAL A 81 -3.91 13.44 44.04
C VAL A 81 -3.26 14.79 43.73
N LYS A 82 -3.29 15.25 42.48
CA LYS A 82 -2.74 16.56 42.07
C LYS A 82 -3.42 17.74 42.76
N GLN A 83 -4.73 17.68 42.97
CA GLN A 83 -5.46 18.74 43.65
C GLN A 83 -5.10 18.80 45.13
N VAL A 84 -5.15 17.65 45.82
CA VAL A 84 -4.83 17.56 47.25
C VAL A 84 -3.37 17.93 47.52
N SER A 85 -2.43 17.43 46.72
CA SER A 85 -1.02 17.80 46.82
C SER A 85 -0.80 19.32 46.72
N ARG A 86 -1.53 20.00 45.82
CA ARG A 86 -1.46 21.47 45.67
C ARG A 86 -2.06 22.18 46.87
N ASP A 87 -3.22 21.73 47.34
CA ASP A 87 -3.91 22.32 48.49
C ASP A 87 -3.07 22.22 49.77
N ILE A 88 -2.49 21.03 50.04
CA ILE A 88 -1.55 20.80 51.16
C ILE A 88 -0.32 21.69 51.01
N THR A 89 0.32 21.71 49.84
CA THR A 89 1.51 22.54 49.59
C THR A 89 1.20 24.03 49.81
N GLN A 90 0.05 24.52 49.34
CA GLN A 90 -0.36 25.91 49.52
C GLN A 90 -0.58 26.22 51.00
N HIS A 91 -1.22 25.32 51.74
CA HIS A 91 -1.45 25.47 53.18
C HIS A 91 -0.12 25.58 53.95
N PHE A 92 0.84 24.68 53.69
CA PHE A 92 2.15 24.71 54.33
C PHE A 92 3.03 25.88 53.91
N ASN A 93 2.96 26.33 52.65
CA ASN A 93 3.65 27.55 52.22
C ASN A 93 3.15 28.77 53.01
N LEU A 94 1.85 28.86 53.28
CA LEU A 94 1.30 29.95 54.08
C LEU A 94 1.76 29.83 55.54
N LEU A 95 1.74 28.63 56.13
CA LEU A 95 2.25 28.41 57.49
C LEU A 95 3.72 28.82 57.63
N ALA A 96 4.57 28.47 56.66
CA ALA A 96 5.98 28.84 56.64
C ALA A 96 6.20 30.37 56.60
N THR A 97 5.26 31.15 56.05
CA THR A 97 5.35 32.63 56.07
C THR A 97 4.91 33.27 57.39
N THR A 98 4.16 32.53 58.22
CA THR A 98 3.52 33.07 59.44
C THR A 98 4.03 32.45 60.74
N GLY A 99 4.68 31.29 60.68
CA GLY A 99 5.12 30.50 61.83
C GLY A 99 6.65 30.34 61.93
N PRO A 100 7.14 29.69 63.00
CA PRO A 100 8.55 29.31 63.12
C PRO A 100 8.95 28.30 62.02
N GLU A 101 10.22 28.34 61.58
CA GLU A 101 10.76 27.32 60.67
C GLU A 101 10.63 25.92 61.31
N ASP A 102 9.97 25.01 60.59
CA ASP A 102 9.69 23.65 61.03
C ASP A 102 10.04 22.65 59.92
N ASP A 103 10.92 21.70 60.24
CA ASP A 103 11.42 20.69 59.33
C ASP A 103 10.30 19.72 58.91
N GLU A 104 9.33 19.44 59.78
CA GLU A 104 8.22 18.51 59.50
C GLU A 104 7.26 19.11 58.46
N ALA A 105 6.91 20.38 58.61
CA ALA A 105 6.11 21.14 57.64
C ALA A 105 6.78 21.18 56.25
N SER A 106 8.10 21.41 56.22
CA SER A 106 8.89 21.44 55.00
C SER A 106 8.95 20.07 54.32
N PHE A 107 9.04 18.99 55.11
CA PHE A 107 9.01 17.62 54.63
C PHE A 107 7.66 17.26 54.00
N ILE A 108 6.54 17.56 54.66
CA ILE A 108 5.18 17.30 54.16
C ILE A 108 4.93 18.05 52.84
N ALA A 109 5.32 19.33 52.78
CA ALA A 109 5.21 20.13 51.56
C ALA A 109 6.06 19.54 50.41
N THR A 110 7.26 19.04 50.70
CA THR A 110 8.14 18.42 49.71
C THR A 110 7.56 17.11 49.16
N ARG A 111 7.06 16.24 50.04
CA ARG A 111 6.41 14.98 49.65
C ARG A 111 5.16 15.23 48.80
N SER A 112 4.33 16.21 49.18
CA SER A 112 3.16 16.64 48.40
C SER A 112 3.54 17.11 46.99
N ARG A 113 4.59 17.93 46.84
CA ARG A 113 5.08 18.35 45.52
C ARG A 113 5.54 17.16 44.66
N ALA A 114 6.24 16.21 45.26
CA ALA A 114 6.70 15.01 44.57
C ALA A 114 5.52 14.17 44.03
N LEU A 115 4.47 13.98 44.84
CA LEU A 115 3.26 13.26 44.42
C LEU A 115 2.54 13.98 43.28
N SER A 116 2.36 15.29 43.36
CA SER A 116 1.78 16.07 42.26
C SER A 116 2.57 15.92 40.95
N GLN A 117 3.90 15.87 41.02
CA GLN A 117 4.75 15.73 39.84
C GLN A 117 4.64 14.32 39.22
N GLN A 118 4.63 13.27 40.05
CA GLN A 118 4.44 11.90 39.60
C GLN A 118 3.07 11.70 38.96
N ALA A 119 1.99 12.18 39.61
CA ALA A 119 0.65 12.08 39.08
C ALA A 119 0.49 12.85 37.75
N SER A 120 1.15 14.01 37.58
CA SER A 120 1.17 14.71 36.30
C SER A 120 1.88 13.91 35.22
N THR A 121 3.01 13.29 35.54
CA THR A 121 3.79 12.50 34.58
C THR A 121 2.99 11.30 34.06
N LEU A 122 2.24 10.61 34.93
CA LEU A 122 1.39 9.49 34.52
C LEU A 122 0.24 9.93 33.60
N GLN A 123 -0.40 11.07 33.91
CA GLN A 123 -1.46 11.62 33.07
C GLN A 123 -0.92 12.03 31.68
N ASP A 124 0.26 12.65 31.64
CA ASP A 124 0.92 13.03 30.38
C ASP A 124 1.30 11.78 29.56
N GLN A 125 1.74 10.69 30.20
CA GLN A 125 2.00 9.43 29.51
C GLN A 125 0.72 8.79 28.95
N ALA A 126 -0.39 8.83 29.69
CA ALA A 126 -1.67 8.28 29.22
C ALA A 126 -2.20 9.04 27.99
N THR A 127 -2.16 10.37 28.03
CA THR A 127 -2.57 11.23 26.91
C THR A 127 -1.68 11.03 25.67
N LEU A 128 -0.35 10.93 25.84
CA LEU A 128 0.57 10.63 24.75
C LEU A 128 0.30 9.27 24.11
N ARG A 129 0.00 8.24 24.92
CA ARG A 129 -0.36 6.91 24.41
C ARG A 129 -1.65 6.95 23.61
N ALA A 130 -2.67 7.63 24.11
CA ALA A 130 -3.94 7.79 23.40
C ALA A 130 -3.74 8.49 22.05
N ALA A 131 -3.01 9.60 22.02
CA ALA A 131 -2.68 10.32 20.78
C ALA A 131 -1.86 9.46 19.80
N THR A 132 -0.95 8.63 20.31
CA THR A 132 -0.15 7.71 19.48
C THR A 132 -1.00 6.61 18.84
N ILE A 133 -1.99 6.10 19.57
CA ILE A 133 -2.94 5.10 19.05
C ILE A 133 -3.80 5.71 17.95
N GLU A 134 -4.33 6.91 18.18
CA GLU A 134 -5.13 7.64 17.20
C GLU A 134 -4.34 7.95 15.92
N LEU A 135 -3.12 8.48 16.06
CA LEU A 135 -2.23 8.76 14.94
C LEU A 135 -1.88 7.48 14.16
N ASN A 136 -1.63 6.36 14.85
CA ASN A 136 -1.38 5.09 14.17
C ASN A 136 -2.59 4.60 13.38
N ALA A 137 -3.81 4.77 13.92
CA ALA A 137 -5.03 4.43 13.19
C ALA A 137 -5.20 5.29 11.93
N GLU A 138 -4.96 6.60 12.03
CA GLU A 138 -5.02 7.52 10.88
C GLU A 138 -3.94 7.22 9.83
N LEU A 139 -2.73 6.86 10.26
CA LEU A 139 -1.64 6.44 9.37
C LEU A 139 -1.97 5.14 8.63
N GLN A 140 -2.59 4.17 9.32
CA GLN A 140 -3.01 2.91 8.69
C GLN A 140 -4.10 3.14 7.65
N ASP A 141 -5.10 3.96 7.96
CA ASP A 141 -6.16 4.34 7.02
C ASP A 141 -5.60 5.10 5.81
N SER A 142 -4.70 6.07 6.04
CA SER A 142 -4.01 6.80 4.98
C SER A 142 -3.16 5.89 4.10
N ALA A 143 -2.44 4.92 4.68
CA ALA A 143 -1.66 3.95 3.94
C ALA A 143 -2.56 3.01 3.09
N ALA A 144 -3.70 2.60 3.61
CA ALA A 144 -4.68 1.80 2.88
C ALA A 144 -5.22 2.57 1.66
N LYS A 145 -5.64 3.83 1.85
CA LYS A 145 -6.10 4.71 0.78
C LYS A 145 -5.02 4.96 -0.28
N ALA A 146 -3.77 5.19 0.14
CA ALA A 146 -2.65 5.39 -0.77
C ALA A 146 -2.35 4.13 -1.60
N LYS A 147 -2.43 2.94 -0.99
CA LYS A 147 -2.25 1.65 -1.68
C LYS A 147 -3.35 1.40 -2.71
N ASP A 148 -4.59 1.69 -2.37
CA ASP A 148 -5.74 1.56 -3.28
C ASP A 148 -5.62 2.52 -4.46
N ALA A 149 -5.31 3.79 -4.20
CA ALA A 149 -5.05 4.79 -5.23
C ALA A 149 -3.87 4.38 -6.14
N ALA A 150 -2.77 3.85 -5.58
CA ALA A 150 -1.65 3.35 -6.35
C ALA A 150 -2.04 2.13 -7.22
N GLY A 151 -2.93 1.26 -6.73
CA GLY A 151 -3.50 0.15 -7.51
C GLY A 151 -4.31 0.63 -8.71
N ILE A 152 -5.20 1.62 -8.50
CA ILE A 152 -6.04 2.21 -9.55
C ILE A 152 -5.17 2.95 -10.59
N ILE A 153 -4.22 3.79 -10.13
CA ILE A 153 -3.30 4.53 -11.00
C ILE A 153 -2.40 3.56 -11.79
N GLY A 154 -1.92 2.50 -11.14
CA GLY A 154 -1.11 1.45 -11.76
C GLY A 154 -1.87 0.75 -12.89
N ALA A 155 -3.13 0.35 -12.66
CA ALA A 155 -3.97 -0.29 -13.66
C ALA A 155 -4.27 0.65 -14.85
N ALA A 156 -4.58 1.92 -14.60
CA ALA A 156 -4.84 2.91 -15.66
C ALA A 156 -3.60 3.21 -16.51
N SER A 157 -2.43 3.34 -15.88
CA SER A 157 -1.14 3.50 -16.56
C SER A 157 -0.83 2.30 -17.46
N LEU A 158 -1.05 1.09 -16.94
CA LEU A 158 -0.78 -0.13 -17.68
C LEU A 158 -1.75 -0.33 -18.85
N ALA A 159 -3.03 0.01 -18.67
CA ALA A 159 -4.00 0.03 -19.76
C ALA A 159 -3.57 0.97 -20.90
N THR A 160 -3.11 2.18 -20.55
CA THR A 160 -2.60 3.15 -21.51
C THR A 160 -1.38 2.62 -22.27
N HIS A 161 -0.48 1.91 -21.58
CA HIS A 161 0.68 1.29 -22.20
C HIS A 161 0.27 0.19 -23.20
N PHE A 162 -0.66 -0.69 -22.82
CA PHE A 162 -1.18 -1.72 -23.71
C PHE A 162 -1.93 -1.15 -24.91
N GLY A 163 -2.68 -0.06 -24.75
CA GLY A 163 -3.36 0.62 -25.85
C GLY A 163 -2.37 1.19 -26.88
N ARG A 164 -1.31 1.87 -26.42
CA ARG A 164 -0.23 2.35 -27.31
C ARG A 164 0.49 1.21 -28.02
N TYR A 165 0.81 0.14 -27.28
CA TYR A 165 1.44 -1.03 -27.86
C TYR A 165 0.55 -1.68 -28.93
N ALA A 166 -0.77 -1.77 -28.69
CA ALA A 166 -1.73 -2.27 -29.68
C ALA A 166 -1.74 -1.42 -30.96
N ASP A 167 -1.76 -0.08 -30.83
CA ASP A 167 -1.77 0.83 -31.97
C ASP A 167 -0.49 0.73 -32.80
N ASP A 168 0.67 0.61 -32.16
CA ASP A 168 1.96 0.48 -32.83
C ASP A 168 2.09 -0.87 -33.57
N GLU A 169 1.63 -1.96 -32.94
CA GLU A 169 1.57 -3.29 -33.55
C GLU A 169 0.58 -3.33 -34.74
N GLU A 170 -0.55 -2.64 -34.64
CA GLU A 170 -1.52 -2.52 -35.75
C GLU A 170 -0.93 -1.75 -36.94
N ARG A 171 -0.19 -0.67 -36.68
CA ARG A 171 0.55 0.07 -37.72
C ARG A 171 1.62 -0.79 -38.38
N ALA A 172 2.41 -1.52 -37.59
CA ALA A 172 3.42 -2.44 -38.11
C ALA A 172 2.77 -3.52 -38.98
N ALA A 173 1.69 -4.14 -38.52
CA ALA A 173 0.92 -5.10 -39.28
C ALA A 173 0.46 -4.56 -40.65
N ASN A 174 -0.06 -3.33 -40.68
CA ASN A 174 -0.51 -2.68 -41.90
C ASN A 174 0.66 -2.37 -42.84
N MET A 175 1.80 -1.93 -42.32
CA MET A 175 3.02 -1.73 -43.11
C MET A 175 3.49 -3.04 -43.76
N PHE A 176 3.57 -4.13 -43.00
CA PHE A 176 3.94 -5.44 -43.53
C PHE A 176 2.95 -5.96 -44.57
N ARG A 177 1.65 -5.70 -44.39
CA ARG A 177 0.61 -6.06 -45.36
C ARG A 177 0.80 -5.31 -46.68
N VAL A 178 1.04 -4.00 -46.62
CA VAL A 178 1.29 -3.19 -47.82
C VAL A 178 2.57 -3.66 -48.52
N SER A 179 3.64 -3.90 -47.77
CA SER A 179 4.90 -4.43 -48.30
C SER A 179 4.74 -5.80 -48.95
N ALA A 180 3.95 -6.70 -48.35
CA ALA A 180 3.62 -8.00 -48.93
C ALA A 180 2.84 -7.84 -50.24
N LEU A 181 1.85 -6.95 -50.29
CA LEU A 181 1.06 -6.68 -51.50
C LEU A 181 1.94 -6.13 -52.64
N VAL A 182 2.83 -5.18 -52.32
CA VAL A 182 3.81 -4.64 -53.27
C VAL A 182 4.75 -5.74 -53.76
N GLY A 183 5.23 -6.62 -52.87
CA GLY A 183 6.04 -7.78 -53.22
C GLY A 183 5.33 -8.74 -54.18
N PHE A 184 4.07 -9.07 -53.91
CA PHE A 184 3.26 -9.91 -54.82
C PHE A 184 3.05 -9.23 -56.18
N ALA A 185 2.77 -7.93 -56.21
CA ALA A 185 2.62 -7.17 -57.45
C ALA A 185 3.93 -7.12 -58.25
N ALA A 186 5.08 -7.01 -57.57
CA ALA A 186 6.40 -7.06 -58.18
C ALA A 186 6.73 -8.45 -58.74
N ALA A 187 6.40 -9.53 -58.01
CA ALA A 187 6.58 -10.90 -58.49
C ALA A 187 5.77 -11.16 -59.77
N LEU A 188 4.51 -10.71 -59.78
CA LEU A 188 3.63 -10.84 -60.95
C LEU A 188 4.14 -10.00 -62.12
N SER A 189 4.53 -8.75 -61.87
CA SER A 189 5.09 -7.86 -62.91
C SER A 189 6.38 -8.41 -63.49
N PHE A 190 7.26 -8.97 -62.65
CA PHE A 190 8.49 -9.64 -63.08
C PHE A 190 8.19 -10.84 -63.98
N ALA A 191 7.23 -11.68 -63.61
CA ALA A 191 6.82 -12.82 -64.43
C ALA A 191 6.23 -12.39 -65.80
N LEU A 192 5.51 -11.26 -65.85
CA LEU A 192 4.90 -10.72 -67.07
C LEU A 192 5.91 -10.02 -68.00
N ILE A 193 6.76 -9.14 -67.48
CA ILE A 193 7.71 -8.33 -68.27
C ILE A 193 8.83 -9.18 -68.87
N PHE A 194 9.33 -10.15 -68.10
CA PHE A 194 10.41 -11.03 -68.55
C PHE A 194 9.89 -12.29 -69.26
N GLY A 195 8.58 -12.40 -69.50
CA GLY A 195 7.92 -13.47 -70.28
C GLY A 195 8.34 -13.50 -71.76
N ASN A 196 8.17 -14.65 -72.45
CA ASN A 196 8.55 -14.84 -73.87
C ASN A 196 7.56 -14.13 -74.82
N GLY A 197 7.34 -12.83 -74.63
CA GLY A 197 6.63 -11.98 -75.59
C GLY A 197 7.63 -11.30 -76.52
N ALA A 198 7.20 -10.85 -77.69
CA ALA A 198 8.01 -10.19 -78.71
C ALA A 198 8.82 -8.94 -78.26
N ASN A 199 8.64 -8.49 -77.01
CA ASN A 199 9.28 -7.32 -76.40
C ASN A 199 10.07 -7.64 -75.11
N SER A 200 10.52 -8.89 -74.91
CA SER A 200 11.24 -9.28 -73.69
C SER A 200 12.67 -8.69 -73.64
N VAL A 201 13.05 -8.13 -72.49
CA VAL A 201 14.37 -7.48 -72.27
C VAL A 201 15.54 -8.49 -72.29
N LEU A 202 15.27 -9.76 -71.97
CA LEU A 202 16.25 -10.85 -71.97
C LEU A 202 15.86 -11.87 -73.04
N THR A 203 16.77 -12.16 -73.97
CA THR A 203 16.66 -13.24 -74.95
C THR A 203 17.37 -14.48 -74.41
N PHE A 204 16.63 -15.58 -74.27
CA PHE A 204 17.18 -16.88 -73.89
C PHE A 204 17.18 -17.80 -75.12
N GLU A 205 18.28 -18.51 -75.37
CA GLU A 205 18.38 -19.48 -76.48
C GLU A 205 17.49 -20.71 -76.28
N ASN A 206 17.17 -21.06 -75.03
CA ASN A 206 16.35 -22.21 -74.66
C ASN A 206 15.13 -21.77 -73.84
N GLU A 207 13.93 -22.16 -74.29
CA GLU A 207 12.66 -21.88 -73.63
C GLU A 207 12.62 -22.41 -72.18
N TRP A 208 13.29 -23.53 -71.91
CA TRP A 208 13.37 -24.12 -70.57
C TRP A 208 14.22 -23.29 -69.62
N THR A 209 15.32 -22.69 -70.09
CA THR A 209 16.17 -21.80 -69.30
C THR A 209 15.42 -20.51 -68.96
N ALA A 210 14.63 -19.98 -69.91
CA ALA A 210 13.76 -18.84 -69.67
C ALA A 210 12.70 -19.14 -68.60
N LEU A 211 12.09 -20.34 -68.66
CA LEU A 211 11.08 -20.78 -67.70
C LEU A 211 11.69 -20.96 -66.30
N ALA A 212 12.86 -21.58 -66.18
CA ALA A 212 13.55 -21.78 -64.91
C ALA A 212 13.93 -20.46 -64.24
N PHE A 213 14.42 -19.48 -65.00
CA PHE A 213 14.75 -18.15 -64.47
C PHE A 213 13.50 -17.41 -63.95
N LYS A 214 12.38 -17.48 -64.69
CA LYS A 214 11.09 -16.89 -64.28
C LYS A 214 10.56 -17.54 -63.01
N ALA A 215 10.59 -18.88 -62.96
CA ALA A 215 10.16 -19.63 -61.79
C ALA A 215 10.99 -19.27 -60.56
N ALA A 216 12.32 -19.24 -60.69
CA ALA A 216 13.22 -18.88 -59.60
C ALA A 216 13.00 -17.43 -59.11
N GLY A 217 12.85 -16.47 -60.02
CA GLY A 217 12.59 -15.07 -59.66
C GLY A 217 11.22 -14.87 -59.02
N ALA A 218 10.17 -15.48 -59.57
CA ALA A 218 8.81 -15.43 -59.00
C ALA A 218 8.75 -16.10 -57.62
N ILE A 219 9.45 -17.22 -57.44
CA ILE A 219 9.54 -17.92 -56.15
C ILE A 219 10.34 -17.09 -55.14
N GLY A 220 11.44 -16.46 -55.54
CA GLY A 220 12.24 -15.61 -54.65
C GLY A 220 11.43 -14.42 -54.14
N ILE A 221 10.81 -13.65 -55.05
CA ILE A 221 10.01 -12.48 -54.67
C ILE A 221 8.73 -12.90 -53.92
N GLY A 222 8.08 -13.97 -54.39
CA GLY A 222 6.88 -14.53 -53.75
C GLY A 222 7.15 -15.05 -52.34
N GLY A 223 8.32 -15.66 -52.09
CA GLY A 223 8.74 -16.12 -50.77
C GLY A 223 8.92 -14.96 -49.78
N ILE A 224 9.53 -13.86 -50.22
CA ILE A 224 9.65 -12.65 -49.40
C ILE A 224 8.27 -12.06 -49.10
N ALA A 225 7.38 -11.97 -50.11
CA ALA A 225 6.02 -11.48 -49.92
C ALA A 225 5.21 -12.34 -48.94
N ALA A 226 5.36 -13.67 -49.02
CA ALA A 226 4.73 -14.60 -48.09
C ALA A 226 5.25 -14.43 -46.65
N TYR A 227 6.56 -14.24 -46.47
CA TYR A 227 7.14 -13.94 -45.16
C TYR A 227 6.60 -12.63 -44.57
N LEU A 228 6.54 -11.56 -45.37
CA LEU A 228 5.97 -10.28 -44.93
C LEU A 228 4.48 -10.41 -44.58
N ALA A 229 3.72 -11.20 -45.34
CA ALA A 229 2.32 -11.49 -45.01
C ALA A 229 2.19 -12.25 -43.67
N ARG A 230 3.08 -13.20 -43.40
CA ARG A 230 3.14 -13.91 -42.11
C ARG A 230 3.47 -12.96 -40.96
N GLN A 231 4.47 -12.08 -41.13
CA GLN A 231 4.82 -11.05 -40.15
C GLN A 231 3.65 -10.11 -39.87
N SER A 232 2.93 -9.67 -40.91
CA SER A 232 1.69 -8.90 -40.74
C SER A 232 0.68 -9.63 -39.84
N GLY A 233 0.51 -10.95 -40.05
CA GLY A 233 -0.35 -11.78 -39.22
C GLY A 233 0.08 -11.84 -37.74
N GLN A 234 1.39 -11.92 -37.47
CA GLN A 234 1.94 -11.93 -36.10
C GLN A 234 1.66 -10.61 -35.39
N HIS A 235 1.99 -9.48 -36.02
CA HIS A 235 1.74 -8.15 -35.48
C HIS A 235 0.24 -7.92 -35.20
N ARG A 236 -0.68 -8.43 -36.04
CA ARG A 236 -2.14 -8.34 -35.76
C ARG A 236 -2.55 -9.13 -34.53
N ARG A 237 -1.99 -10.32 -34.31
CA ARG A 237 -2.30 -11.13 -33.12
C ARG A 237 -1.79 -10.45 -31.86
N MET A 238 -0.61 -9.84 -31.93
CA MET A 238 -0.05 -9.03 -30.84
C MET A 238 -0.90 -7.79 -30.54
N ALA A 239 -1.33 -7.06 -31.57
CA ALA A 239 -2.24 -5.92 -31.43
C ALA A 239 -3.56 -6.31 -30.76
N ASN A 240 -4.19 -7.40 -31.22
CA ASN A 240 -5.45 -7.89 -30.64
C ASN A 240 -5.29 -8.31 -29.17
N TRP A 241 -4.20 -9.01 -28.84
CA TRP A 241 -3.89 -9.38 -27.46
C TRP A 241 -3.71 -8.15 -26.57
N ALA A 242 -2.91 -7.18 -27.02
CA ALA A 242 -2.65 -5.94 -26.29
C ALA A 242 -3.95 -5.13 -26.08
N ARG A 243 -4.78 -4.98 -27.13
CA ARG A 243 -6.09 -4.33 -27.05
C ARG A 243 -7.02 -5.05 -26.07
N SER A 244 -7.00 -6.39 -26.05
CA SER A 244 -7.79 -7.15 -25.09
C SER A 244 -7.35 -6.90 -23.64
N MET A 245 -6.05 -6.70 -23.41
CA MET A 245 -5.49 -6.40 -22.08
C MET A 245 -5.82 -4.97 -21.65
N GLU A 246 -5.77 -4.01 -22.57
CA GLU A 246 -6.22 -2.63 -22.34
C GLU A 246 -7.67 -2.60 -21.84
N VAL A 247 -8.59 -3.24 -22.57
CA VAL A 247 -10.01 -3.29 -22.22
C VAL A 247 -10.23 -4.00 -20.88
N GLN A 248 -9.53 -5.12 -20.65
CA GLN A 248 -9.62 -5.84 -19.37
C GLN A 248 -9.17 -4.94 -18.22
N LEU A 249 -8.02 -4.28 -18.33
CA LEU A 249 -7.50 -3.38 -17.27
C LEU A 249 -8.41 -2.18 -16.99
N GLN A 250 -9.04 -1.60 -18.02
CA GLN A 250 -9.96 -0.47 -17.86
C GLN A 250 -11.30 -0.90 -17.25
N SER A 251 -11.80 -2.07 -17.64
CA SER A 251 -13.12 -2.58 -17.20
C SER A 251 -13.06 -3.30 -15.86
N PHE A 252 -11.90 -3.83 -15.47
CA PHE A 252 -11.74 -4.70 -14.31
C PHE A 252 -12.22 -4.07 -12.99
N PRO A 253 -11.90 -2.81 -12.64
CA PRO A 253 -12.39 -2.20 -11.39
C PRO A 253 -13.92 -2.24 -11.28
N ALA A 254 -14.63 -1.94 -12.38
CA ALA A 254 -16.09 -1.95 -12.41
C ALA A 254 -16.70 -3.36 -12.25
N PHE A 255 -15.96 -4.41 -12.65
CA PHE A 255 -16.43 -5.79 -12.49
C PHE A 255 -16.27 -6.32 -11.06
N ILE A 256 -15.26 -5.85 -10.32
CA ILE A 256 -14.95 -6.35 -8.99
C ILE A 256 -15.55 -5.48 -7.87
N GLU A 257 -15.96 -4.25 -8.18
CA GLU A 257 -16.61 -3.32 -7.25
C GLU A 257 -17.74 -3.96 -6.40
N PRO A 258 -18.65 -4.79 -6.95
CA PRO A 258 -19.71 -5.41 -6.13
C PRO A 258 -19.26 -6.58 -5.24
N LEU A 259 -18.00 -7.01 -5.31
CA LEU A 259 -17.49 -8.16 -4.55
C LEU A 259 -17.01 -7.76 -3.14
N ALA A 260 -16.98 -8.72 -2.21
CA ALA A 260 -16.36 -8.52 -0.90
C ALA A 260 -14.84 -8.29 -1.02
N TYR A 261 -14.24 -7.60 -0.06
CA TYR A 261 -12.82 -7.19 -0.12
C TYR A 261 -11.86 -8.37 -0.34
N GLU A 262 -12.09 -9.50 0.33
CA GLU A 262 -11.27 -10.71 0.19
C GLU A 262 -11.33 -11.27 -1.24
N GLN A 263 -12.51 -11.22 -1.86
CA GLN A 263 -12.73 -11.67 -3.24
C GLN A 263 -12.10 -10.71 -4.25
N GLN A 264 -12.16 -9.40 -4.01
CA GLN A 264 -11.48 -8.41 -4.84
C GLN A 264 -9.96 -8.65 -4.87
N ALA A 265 -9.36 -8.90 -3.70
CA ALA A 265 -7.93 -9.17 -3.59
C ALA A 265 -7.50 -10.43 -4.38
N GLU A 266 -8.30 -11.50 -4.33
CA GLU A 266 -8.07 -12.71 -5.13
C GLU A 266 -8.14 -12.41 -6.64
N MET A 267 -9.15 -11.66 -7.06
CA MET A 267 -9.33 -11.27 -8.46
C MET A 267 -8.15 -10.42 -8.96
N TYR A 268 -7.64 -9.48 -8.15
CA TYR A 268 -6.45 -8.70 -8.49
C TYR A 268 -5.21 -9.58 -8.68
N ALA A 269 -5.03 -10.61 -7.84
CA ALA A 269 -3.93 -11.55 -7.97
C ALA A 269 -4.01 -12.37 -9.28
N LEU A 270 -5.22 -12.78 -9.68
CA LEU A 270 -5.46 -13.47 -10.95
C LEU A 270 -5.17 -12.57 -12.16
N LEU A 271 -5.63 -11.31 -12.12
CA LEU A 271 -5.35 -10.33 -13.16
C LEU A 271 -3.84 -10.07 -13.28
N ALA A 272 -3.15 -9.87 -12.16
CA ALA A 272 -1.70 -9.65 -12.15
C ALA A 272 -0.95 -10.82 -12.80
N ARG A 273 -1.31 -12.07 -12.48
CA ARG A 273 -0.73 -13.26 -13.12
C ARG A 273 -0.97 -13.25 -14.63
N ARG A 274 -2.18 -12.92 -15.07
CA ARG A 274 -2.54 -12.87 -16.49
C ARG A 274 -1.75 -11.82 -17.26
N VAL A 275 -1.62 -10.63 -16.70
CA VAL A 275 -0.87 -9.49 -17.26
C VAL A 275 0.62 -9.81 -17.39
N LEU A 276 1.19 -10.52 -16.41
CA LEU A 276 2.62 -10.89 -16.39
C LEU A 276 2.93 -12.11 -17.28
N THR A 277 1.92 -12.79 -17.81
CA THR A 277 2.13 -13.96 -18.68
C THR A 277 2.55 -13.51 -20.09
N ALA A 278 3.48 -14.25 -20.71
CA ALA A 278 3.96 -13.94 -22.05
C ALA A 278 2.82 -13.90 -23.10
N PRO A 279 2.92 -13.02 -24.11
CA PRO A 279 1.98 -12.99 -25.23
C PRO A 279 1.90 -14.36 -25.94
N PRO A 280 0.77 -14.69 -26.58
CA PRO A 280 0.48 -16.03 -27.12
C PRO A 280 1.46 -16.56 -28.18
N GLU A 281 2.41 -15.75 -28.67
CA GLU A 281 3.32 -16.11 -29.76
C GLU A 281 4.79 -16.28 -29.35
N ARG A 282 5.17 -16.04 -28.09
CA ARG A 282 6.57 -16.24 -27.66
C ARG A 282 6.93 -17.70 -27.36
N SER A 283 5.95 -18.60 -27.44
CA SER A 283 6.06 -20.02 -27.11
C SER A 283 5.68 -20.85 -28.35
N GLY A 284 6.59 -20.98 -29.32
CA GLY A 284 6.34 -21.80 -30.51
C GLY A 284 7.46 -21.77 -31.56
N ASN A 285 8.48 -22.60 -31.35
CA ASN A 285 9.31 -23.30 -32.34
C ASN A 285 9.66 -22.61 -33.68
N THR A 286 10.93 -22.22 -33.80
CA THR A 286 11.70 -21.88 -35.01
C THR A 286 11.82 -23.03 -36.05
N SER A 287 11.15 -24.17 -35.84
CA SER A 287 11.29 -25.36 -36.71
C SER A 287 10.31 -25.45 -37.88
N ASP A 288 9.27 -24.59 -37.92
CA ASP A 288 8.34 -24.50 -39.06
C ASP A 288 8.81 -23.49 -40.13
N ASP A 289 9.94 -22.83 -39.89
CA ASP A 289 10.44 -21.71 -40.71
C ASP A 289 11.20 -22.16 -41.98
N SER A 290 11.54 -23.46 -42.09
CA SER A 290 12.33 -24.01 -43.20
C SER A 290 11.55 -24.88 -44.19
N VAL A 291 10.32 -25.29 -43.88
CA VAL A 291 9.57 -26.30 -44.66
C VAL A 291 9.05 -25.74 -45.99
N GLY A 292 8.57 -24.49 -46.03
CA GLY A 292 8.07 -23.88 -47.27
C GLY A 292 9.17 -23.51 -48.26
N ALA A 293 10.31 -23.01 -47.77
CA ALA A 293 11.43 -22.59 -48.62
C ALA A 293 12.16 -23.80 -49.25
N THR A 294 12.29 -24.90 -48.51
CA THR A 294 12.92 -26.15 -48.99
C THR A 294 12.08 -26.83 -50.07
N GLN A 295 10.76 -26.94 -49.88
CA GLN A 295 9.87 -27.51 -50.90
C GLN A 295 9.86 -26.71 -52.20
N LEU A 296 9.94 -25.38 -52.12
CA LEU A 296 10.03 -24.52 -53.30
C LEU A 296 11.38 -24.64 -54.02
N LEU A 297 12.47 -24.78 -53.27
CA LEU A 297 13.82 -25.06 -53.81
C LEU A 297 13.88 -26.40 -54.55
N ASP A 298 13.23 -27.43 -54.01
CA ASP A 298 13.18 -28.76 -54.65
C ASP A 298 12.46 -28.73 -55.99
N VAL A 299 11.36 -27.96 -56.09
CA VAL A 299 10.61 -27.78 -57.35
C VAL A 299 11.44 -27.04 -58.40
N VAL A 300 12.16 -25.96 -58.00
CA VAL A 300 13.06 -25.23 -58.92
C VAL A 300 14.20 -26.13 -59.38
N THR A 301 14.80 -26.89 -58.46
CA THR A 301 15.91 -27.80 -58.76
C THR A 301 15.47 -28.92 -59.71
N ALA A 302 14.25 -29.44 -59.54
CA ALA A 302 13.67 -30.42 -60.44
C ALA A 302 13.44 -29.86 -61.86
N LEU A 303 12.98 -28.61 -61.98
CA LEU A 303 12.82 -27.93 -63.28
C LEU A 303 14.16 -27.70 -63.99
N VAL A 304 15.18 -27.24 -63.25
CA VAL A 304 16.54 -27.02 -63.78
C VAL A 304 17.21 -28.33 -64.19
N LYS A 305 17.00 -29.41 -63.43
CA LYS A 305 17.55 -30.73 -63.78
C LYS A 305 16.91 -31.29 -65.05
N ARG A 306 15.60 -31.05 -65.24
CA ARG A 306 14.87 -31.46 -66.45
C ARG A 306 15.32 -30.71 -67.70
N SER A 307 15.69 -29.42 -67.59
CA SER A 307 16.19 -28.64 -68.73
C SER A 307 17.58 -29.07 -69.23
N ASN A 308 18.38 -29.73 -68.38
CA ASN A 308 19.73 -30.21 -68.71
C ASN A 308 19.75 -31.65 -69.24
N THR A 309 18.59 -32.31 -69.38
CA THR A 309 18.51 -33.66 -69.96
C THR A 309 18.14 -33.50 -71.45
N PRO A 310 19.07 -33.69 -72.40
CA PRO A 310 18.74 -33.67 -73.82
C PRO A 310 17.75 -34.80 -74.12
N GLY A 311 16.64 -34.46 -74.78
CA GLY A 311 15.66 -35.45 -75.20
C GLY A 311 16.31 -36.50 -76.11
N THR A 312 16.01 -37.76 -75.81
CA THR A 312 15.97 -38.83 -76.82
C THR A 312 14.81 -38.59 -77.77
#